data_AF-A0AA39CQF1-F1
#
_entry.id   AF-A0AA39CQF1-F1
#
_cell.length_a   1.000
_cell.length_b   1.000
_cell.length_c   1.000
_cell.angle_alpha   90.00
_cell.angle_beta   90.00
_cell.angle_gamma   90.00
#
_symmetry.space_group_name_H-M   'P 1'
#
loop_
_entity.id
_entity.type
_entity.pdbx_description
1 polymer ?
#
loop_
_entity_poly.entity_id
_entity_poly.type
_entity_poly.pdbx_seq_one_letter_code
_entity_poly.pdbx_strand_id
1 'polypeptide(L)'
;MPTRNGLNQLQESQNQRAIRDVRRISENPQGTISWEQRIFTARAAISTFESTGFVRFPEYAADQILVICALQKLAYPEVDSAGVVDISDWCMAQWLLLLTRNPEDAGALRGLGQNWLARSQAALSRIHRQEGGSSSGSSGRPLSTNDRIGYSSSEEAREADRANVEADARAHTADYVEARGMLIPAVDFLSRAVEITEADGTLTGDLLSEAAESLMHLGNVTYSHNNEQYFTRAIRYLRRATRMPNFRLSPYLQSYLDDYGRLID
;
A
#
# COMPACT_ATOMS: atom_id res chain seq x y z
N MET A 1 21.76 27.52 -25.67
CA MET A 1 22.23 26.19 -26.13
C MET A 1 21.38 25.14 -25.40
N PRO A 2 20.62 24.30 -26.10
CA PRO A 2 19.96 23.16 -25.45
C PRO A 2 21.05 22.26 -24.85
N THR A 3 20.88 21.83 -23.60
CA THR A 3 21.77 20.81 -23.02
C THR A 3 21.47 19.46 -23.70
N ARG A 4 22.34 18.47 -23.45
CA ARG A 4 22.42 17.16 -24.12
C ARG A 4 21.10 16.37 -24.21
N ASN A 5 20.06 16.81 -23.51
CA ASN A 5 18.80 16.10 -23.30
C ASN A 5 17.58 16.86 -23.86
N GLY A 6 17.76 17.95 -24.62
CA GLY A 6 16.66 18.71 -25.22
C GLY A 6 15.95 19.69 -24.27
N LEU A 7 16.30 19.69 -22.98
CA LEU A 7 15.95 20.76 -22.04
C LEU A 7 16.87 21.97 -22.25
N ASN A 8 16.33 23.17 -22.05
CA ASN A 8 17.17 24.37 -21.90
C ASN A 8 17.59 24.55 -20.43
N GLN A 9 18.66 25.32 -20.19
CA GLN A 9 19.18 25.57 -18.83
C GLN A 9 18.13 26.14 -17.87
N LEU A 10 17.16 26.90 -18.40
CA LEU A 10 16.08 27.45 -17.60
C LEU A 10 15.15 26.33 -17.10
N GLN A 11 14.74 25.41 -17.96
CA GLN A 11 13.90 24.26 -17.57
C GLN A 11 14.61 23.33 -16.59
N GLU A 12 15.92 23.13 -16.75
CA GLU A 12 16.73 22.36 -15.80
C GLU A 12 16.75 23.02 -14.42
N SER A 13 16.95 24.35 -14.37
CA SER A 13 16.91 25.10 -13.11
C SER A 13 15.51 25.09 -12.46
N GLN A 14 14.45 25.12 -13.26
CA GLN A 14 13.06 25.01 -12.80
C GLN A 14 12.79 23.64 -12.18
N ASN A 15 13.23 22.55 -12.84
CA ASN A 15 13.09 21.19 -12.31
C ASN A 15 13.86 21.01 -11.00
N GLN A 16 15.11 21.46 -10.93
CA GLN A 16 15.90 21.37 -9.69
C GLN A 16 15.27 22.17 -8.54
N ARG A 17 14.66 23.31 -8.82
CA ARG A 17 13.90 24.07 -7.82
C ARG A 17 12.66 23.30 -7.36
N ALA A 18 11.86 22.80 -8.28
CA ALA A 18 10.65 22.03 -7.96
C ALA A 18 10.96 20.76 -7.16
N ILE A 19 12.04 20.02 -7.50
CA ILE A 19 12.51 18.85 -6.73
C ILE A 19 12.85 19.26 -5.29
N ARG A 20 13.59 20.36 -5.10
CA ARG A 20 13.93 20.85 -3.75
C ARG A 20 12.69 21.26 -2.97
N ASP A 21 11.74 21.91 -3.61
CA ASP A 21 10.48 22.32 -2.98
C ASP A 21 9.67 21.09 -2.53
N VAL A 22 9.59 20.04 -3.35
CA VAL A 22 8.97 18.75 -2.98
C VAL A 22 9.67 18.10 -1.78
N ARG A 23 11.01 18.04 -1.78
CA ARG A 23 11.78 17.50 -0.64
C ARG A 23 11.47 18.27 0.65
N ARG A 24 11.46 19.61 0.57
CA ARG A 24 11.18 20.50 1.71
C ARG A 24 9.80 20.25 2.31
N ILE A 25 8.75 20.14 1.48
CA ILE A 25 7.38 19.89 1.96
C ILE A 25 7.16 18.44 2.41
N SER A 26 7.98 17.49 1.94
CA SER A 26 7.91 16.09 2.33
C SER A 26 8.53 15.86 3.71
N GLU A 27 9.75 16.35 3.93
CA GLU A 27 10.50 16.14 5.18
C GLU A 27 9.87 16.91 6.36
N ASN A 28 9.40 18.14 6.13
CA ASN A 28 8.74 19.03 7.10
C ASN A 28 9.14 18.81 8.58
N PRO A 29 10.44 18.85 8.92
CA PRO A 29 10.98 18.28 10.16
C PRO A 29 10.48 18.93 11.46
N GLN A 30 9.86 20.11 11.36
CA GLN A 30 9.37 20.90 12.49
C GLN A 30 7.86 21.19 12.41
N GLY A 31 7.15 20.63 11.42
CA GLY A 31 5.74 20.96 11.19
C GLY A 31 5.51 22.44 10.80
N THR A 32 6.54 23.14 10.32
CA THR A 32 6.53 24.59 10.09
C THR A 32 5.72 25.01 8.88
N ILE A 33 5.52 24.11 7.93
CA ILE A 33 4.73 24.36 6.72
C ILE A 33 3.34 23.78 6.95
N SER A 34 2.31 24.63 6.85
CA SER A 34 0.92 24.19 7.01
C SER A 34 0.55 23.19 5.92
N TRP A 35 -0.42 22.32 6.22
CA TRP A 35 -0.93 21.34 5.26
C TRP A 35 -1.36 21.97 3.93
N GLU A 36 -2.13 23.06 3.97
CA GLU A 36 -2.59 23.79 2.79
C GLU A 36 -1.41 24.35 1.96
N GLN A 37 -0.38 24.88 2.62
CA GLN A 37 0.82 25.36 1.94
C GLN A 37 1.58 24.21 1.27
N ARG A 38 1.67 23.04 1.90
CA ARG A 38 2.30 21.85 1.30
C ARG A 38 1.56 21.44 0.03
N ILE A 39 0.23 21.41 0.05
CA ILE A 39 -0.60 21.10 -1.13
C ILE A 39 -0.43 22.16 -2.23
N PHE A 40 -0.42 23.44 -1.88
CA PHE A 40 -0.16 24.51 -2.85
C PHE A 40 1.21 24.35 -3.53
N THR A 41 2.26 24.11 -2.74
CA THR A 41 3.62 23.89 -3.28
C THR A 41 3.69 22.63 -4.13
N ALA A 42 3.04 21.54 -3.72
CA ALA A 42 2.97 20.30 -4.50
C ALA A 42 2.36 20.53 -5.89
N ARG A 43 1.23 21.23 -5.97
CA ARG A 43 0.58 21.56 -7.25
C ARG A 43 1.45 22.44 -8.14
N ALA A 44 2.14 23.42 -7.56
CA ALA A 44 3.08 24.26 -8.30
C ALA A 44 4.27 23.46 -8.86
N ALA A 45 4.78 22.49 -8.09
CA ALA A 45 5.84 21.59 -8.54
C ALA A 45 5.34 20.67 -9.66
N ILE A 46 4.14 20.09 -9.53
CA ILE A 46 3.49 19.27 -10.57
C ILE A 46 3.38 20.05 -11.89
N SER A 47 2.84 21.27 -11.85
CA SER A 47 2.72 22.13 -13.03
C SER A 47 4.09 22.42 -13.68
N THR A 48 5.14 22.58 -12.86
CA THR A 48 6.51 22.72 -13.35
C THR A 48 6.99 21.45 -14.05
N PHE A 49 6.79 20.27 -13.45
CA PHE A 49 7.19 19.00 -14.03
C PHE A 49 6.47 18.67 -15.35
N GLU A 50 5.19 19.00 -15.44
CA GLU A 50 4.39 18.82 -16.66
C GLU A 50 4.87 19.73 -17.79
N SER A 51 5.12 21.01 -17.49
CA SER A 51 5.58 21.98 -18.50
C SER A 51 6.99 21.73 -19.01
N THR A 52 7.87 21.15 -18.18
CA THR A 52 9.23 20.79 -18.57
C THR A 52 9.34 19.38 -19.16
N GLY A 53 8.33 18.52 -18.95
CA GLY A 53 8.38 17.11 -19.33
C GLY A 53 9.27 16.26 -18.43
N PHE A 54 9.54 16.69 -17.19
CA PHE A 54 10.46 16.09 -16.23
C PHE A 54 10.43 14.55 -16.16
N VAL A 55 9.23 13.94 -16.15
CA VAL A 55 9.05 12.48 -15.98
C VAL A 55 9.42 11.67 -17.22
N ARG A 56 9.59 12.32 -18.37
CA ARG A 56 9.98 11.66 -19.64
C ARG A 56 11.47 11.40 -19.75
N PHE A 57 12.28 11.99 -18.88
CA PHE A 57 13.74 12.01 -18.97
C PHE A 57 14.39 10.90 -18.13
N PRO A 58 14.96 9.84 -18.73
CA PRO A 58 15.56 8.72 -17.99
C PRO A 58 16.65 9.10 -17.00
N GLU A 59 17.41 10.16 -17.28
CA GLU A 59 18.50 10.64 -16.44
C GLU A 59 18.05 11.10 -15.04
N TYR A 60 16.76 11.38 -14.87
CA TYR A 60 16.17 11.77 -13.58
C TYR A 60 15.44 10.62 -12.88
N ALA A 61 15.64 9.35 -13.28
CA ALA A 61 14.87 8.21 -12.73
C ALA A 61 14.81 8.18 -11.20
N ALA A 62 15.95 8.38 -10.52
CA ALA A 62 15.99 8.41 -9.06
C ALA A 62 15.19 9.59 -8.46
N ASP A 63 15.31 10.78 -9.04
CA ASP A 63 14.55 11.96 -8.61
C ASP A 63 13.06 11.83 -8.94
N GLN A 64 12.69 11.19 -10.05
CA GLN A 64 11.31 10.90 -10.43
C GLN A 64 10.66 10.01 -9.39
N ILE A 65 11.28 8.87 -9.05
CA ILE A 65 10.78 7.95 -8.01
C ILE A 65 10.63 8.70 -6.68
N LEU A 66 11.64 9.49 -6.28
CA LEU A 66 11.59 10.28 -5.04
C LEU A 66 10.41 11.26 -5.04
N VAL A 67 10.28 12.07 -6.09
CA VAL A 67 9.23 13.09 -6.21
C VAL A 67 7.85 12.47 -6.17
N ILE A 68 7.63 11.41 -6.96
CA ILE A 68 6.32 10.75 -7.03
C ILE A 68 6.00 10.11 -5.68
N CYS A 69 6.95 9.42 -5.03
CA CYS A 69 6.78 8.89 -3.68
C CYS A 69 6.42 9.97 -2.65
N ALA A 70 7.13 11.09 -2.67
CA ALA A 70 6.90 12.19 -1.74
C ALA A 70 5.52 12.83 -1.93
N LEU A 71 5.10 13.04 -3.18
CA LEU A 71 3.79 13.59 -3.52
C LEU A 71 2.66 12.61 -3.23
N GLN A 72 2.86 11.31 -3.42
CA GLN A 72 1.89 10.28 -3.06
C GLN A 72 1.67 10.20 -1.55
N LYS A 73 2.75 10.20 -0.76
CA LYS A 73 2.65 10.27 0.71
C LYS A 73 1.97 11.54 1.17
N LEU A 74 2.21 12.65 0.46
CA LEU A 74 1.46 13.86 0.71
C LEU A 74 -0.01 13.62 0.39
N ALA A 75 -0.38 13.12 -0.80
CA ALA A 75 -1.77 12.94 -1.21
C ALA A 75 -2.63 12.12 -0.22
N TYR A 76 -2.03 11.20 0.54
CA TYR A 76 -2.69 10.39 1.56
C TYR A 76 -2.09 10.64 2.96
N PRO A 77 -2.41 11.77 3.62
CA PRO A 77 -1.81 12.13 4.91
C PRO A 77 -2.37 11.32 6.08
N GLU A 78 -3.58 10.78 5.94
CA GLU A 78 -4.29 10.01 6.95
C GLU A 78 -4.83 8.73 6.32
N VAL A 79 -4.92 7.67 7.12
CA VAL A 79 -5.37 6.35 6.67
C VAL A 79 -6.84 6.40 6.22
N ASP A 80 -7.70 7.18 6.88
CA ASP A 80 -9.14 7.16 6.59
C ASP A 80 -9.59 8.22 5.57
N SER A 81 -8.64 9.00 5.01
CA SER A 81 -8.93 10.07 4.07
C SER A 81 -9.06 9.57 2.64
N ALA A 82 -9.98 10.14 1.88
CA ALA A 82 -10.06 9.93 0.43
C ALA A 82 -8.83 10.48 -0.33
N GLY A 83 -7.98 11.25 0.36
CA GLY A 83 -6.77 11.83 -0.17
C GLY A 83 -7.01 13.06 -1.05
N VAL A 84 -5.91 13.65 -1.53
CA VAL A 84 -5.92 14.78 -2.47
C VAL A 84 -5.91 14.23 -3.90
N VAL A 85 -7.11 14.10 -4.47
CA VAL A 85 -7.40 13.37 -5.71
C VAL A 85 -6.53 13.80 -6.89
N ASP A 86 -6.36 15.10 -7.11
CA ASP A 86 -5.57 15.60 -8.25
C ASP A 86 -4.09 15.21 -8.16
N ILE A 87 -3.53 15.22 -6.95
CA ILE A 87 -2.13 14.81 -6.72
C ILE A 87 -2.00 13.28 -6.82
N SER A 88 -2.95 12.53 -6.28
CA SER A 88 -2.88 11.07 -6.30
C SER A 88 -3.05 10.50 -7.72
N ASP A 89 -3.97 11.06 -8.51
CA ASP A 89 -4.16 10.68 -9.91
C ASP A 89 -2.93 11.05 -10.76
N TRP A 90 -2.31 12.21 -10.50
CA TRP A 90 -1.03 12.56 -11.13
C TRP A 90 0.06 11.53 -10.80
N CYS A 91 0.20 11.15 -9.52
CA CYS A 91 1.20 10.15 -9.10
C CYS A 91 0.98 8.81 -9.78
N MET A 92 -0.28 8.34 -9.84
CA MET A 92 -0.64 7.10 -10.53
C MET A 92 -0.26 7.15 -12.02
N ALA A 93 -0.57 8.25 -12.70
CA ALA A 93 -0.20 8.43 -14.11
C ALA A 93 1.32 8.40 -14.30
N GLN A 94 2.10 9.00 -13.39
CA GLN A 94 3.56 8.97 -13.48
C GLN A 94 4.14 7.58 -13.24
N TRP A 95 3.62 6.81 -12.27
CA TRP A 95 4.05 5.42 -12.07
C TRP A 95 3.79 4.55 -13.30
N LEU A 96 2.61 4.67 -13.91
CA LEU A 96 2.29 3.96 -15.15
C LEU A 96 3.19 4.37 -16.31
N LEU A 97 3.56 5.65 -16.41
CA LEU A 97 4.51 6.13 -17.41
C LEU A 97 5.90 5.51 -17.21
N LEU A 98 6.38 5.40 -15.96
CA LEU A 98 7.65 4.74 -15.65
C LEU A 98 7.60 3.24 -16.01
N LEU A 99 6.52 2.53 -15.66
CA LEU A 99 6.35 1.11 -15.99
C LEU A 99 6.23 0.86 -17.50
N THR A 100 5.64 1.79 -18.25
CA THR A 100 5.56 1.68 -19.72
C THR A 100 6.96 1.75 -20.34
N ARG A 101 7.88 2.48 -19.72
CA ARG A 101 9.27 2.62 -20.17
C ARG A 101 10.14 1.45 -19.70
N ASN A 102 9.92 0.97 -18.48
CA ASN A 102 10.59 -0.19 -17.91
C ASN A 102 9.58 -1.04 -17.10
N PRO A 103 9.03 -2.13 -17.67
CA PRO A 103 8.02 -2.97 -17.01
C PRO A 103 8.51 -3.69 -15.75
N GLU A 104 9.83 -3.77 -15.56
CA GLU A 104 10.49 -4.43 -14.43
C GLU A 104 11.10 -3.41 -13.44
N ASP A 105 10.72 -2.12 -13.54
CA ASP A 105 11.14 -1.14 -12.54
C ASP A 105 10.48 -1.44 -11.18
N ALA A 106 11.23 -2.07 -10.29
CA ALA A 106 10.76 -2.44 -8.96
C ALA A 106 10.30 -1.24 -8.12
N GLY A 107 10.93 -0.07 -8.30
CA GLY A 107 10.54 1.16 -7.62
C GLY A 107 9.15 1.63 -8.07
N ALA A 108 8.91 1.60 -9.38
CA ALA A 108 7.61 1.96 -9.94
C ALA A 108 6.51 0.94 -9.59
N LEU A 109 6.82 -0.35 -9.60
CA LEU A 109 5.88 -1.40 -9.16
C LEU A 109 5.50 -1.22 -7.68
N ARG A 110 6.48 -1.04 -6.80
CA ARG A 110 6.24 -0.77 -5.38
C ARG A 110 5.40 0.49 -5.19
N GLY A 111 5.76 1.59 -5.86
CA GLY A 111 5.05 2.86 -5.79
C GLY A 111 3.58 2.77 -6.21
N LEU A 112 3.31 2.04 -7.31
CA LEU A 112 1.95 1.82 -7.81
C LEU A 112 1.14 0.90 -6.89
N GLY A 113 1.76 -0.15 -6.35
CA GLY A 113 1.15 -1.02 -5.34
C GLY A 113 0.74 -0.25 -4.08
N GLN A 114 1.63 0.61 -3.57
CA GLN A 114 1.33 1.52 -2.46
C GLN A 114 0.22 2.53 -2.80
N ASN A 115 0.15 3.01 -4.04
CA ASN A 115 -0.89 3.95 -4.48
C ASN A 115 -2.27 3.28 -4.38
N TRP A 116 -2.40 2.07 -4.94
CA TRP A 116 -3.62 1.28 -4.87
C TRP A 116 -4.00 0.90 -3.45
N LEU A 117 -3.02 0.53 -2.62
CA LEU A 117 -3.24 0.27 -1.21
C LEU A 117 -3.77 1.50 -0.47
N ALA A 118 -3.20 2.68 -0.71
CA ALA A 118 -3.65 3.93 -0.10
C ALA A 118 -5.09 4.29 -0.52
N ARG A 119 -5.43 4.12 -1.81
CA ARG A 119 -6.80 4.34 -2.32
C ARG A 119 -7.82 3.44 -1.63
N SER A 120 -7.44 2.20 -1.31
CA SER A 120 -8.35 1.23 -0.66
C SER A 120 -8.72 1.59 0.78
N GLN A 121 -7.93 2.43 1.46
CA GLN A 121 -8.09 2.68 2.90
C GLN A 121 -9.43 3.35 3.26
N ALA A 122 -9.93 4.24 2.39
CA ALA A 122 -11.24 4.86 2.61
C ALA A 122 -12.39 3.84 2.57
N ALA A 123 -12.29 2.78 1.74
CA ALA A 123 -13.26 1.69 1.72
C ALA A 123 -13.09 0.76 2.94
N LEU A 124 -11.84 0.41 3.26
CA LEU A 124 -11.51 -0.40 4.44
C LEU A 124 -12.00 0.24 5.75
N SER A 125 -11.85 1.56 5.91
CA SER A 125 -12.34 2.27 7.10
C SER A 125 -13.87 2.25 7.21
N ARG A 126 -14.60 2.30 6.08
CA ARG A 126 -16.07 2.13 6.08
C ARG A 126 -16.46 0.72 6.51
N ILE A 127 -15.78 -0.30 5.99
CA ILE A 127 -15.98 -1.70 6.40
C ILE A 127 -15.74 -1.83 7.91
N HIS A 128 -14.60 -1.35 8.42
CA HIS A 128 -14.28 -1.41 9.84
C HIS A 128 -15.30 -0.68 10.72
N ARG A 129 -15.84 0.47 10.30
CA ARG A 129 -16.90 1.17 11.04
C ARG A 129 -18.22 0.41 11.05
N GLN A 130 -18.61 -0.22 9.94
CA GLN A 130 -19.82 -1.04 9.87
C GLN A 130 -19.71 -2.27 10.76
N GLU A 131 -18.52 -2.87 10.83
CA GLU A 131 -18.26 -4.07 11.64
C GLU A 131 -18.09 -3.74 13.13
N GLY A 132 -17.39 -2.65 13.45
CA GLY A 132 -17.22 -2.18 14.83
C GLY A 132 -18.48 -1.60 15.45
N GLY A 133 -19.42 -1.11 14.63
CA GLY A 133 -20.73 -0.62 15.07
C GLY A 133 -21.71 -1.73 15.45
N SER A 134 -21.51 -2.95 14.95
CA SER A 134 -22.28 -4.14 15.31
C SER A 134 -21.74 -4.77 16.59
N SER A 135 -22.00 -4.12 17.73
CA SER A 135 -21.91 -4.77 19.03
C SER A 135 -23.04 -5.80 19.16
N SER A 136 -22.86 -6.98 18.54
CA SER A 136 -23.48 -8.28 18.85
C SER A 136 -22.98 -9.33 17.85
N GLY A 137 -22.03 -10.17 18.27
CA GLY A 137 -21.74 -11.46 17.62
C GLY A 137 -20.45 -11.52 16.77
N SER A 138 -19.42 -12.15 17.34
CA SER A 138 -18.33 -12.86 16.65
C SER A 138 -17.52 -12.07 15.61
N SER A 139 -16.57 -11.25 16.08
CA SER A 139 -15.43 -10.83 15.27
C SER A 139 -14.42 -11.98 15.21
N GLY A 140 -13.92 -12.27 14.00
CA GLY A 140 -13.02 -13.38 13.66
C GLY A 140 -11.65 -13.38 14.36
N ARG A 141 -11.65 -13.57 15.68
CA ARG A 141 -10.54 -14.16 16.41
C ARG A 141 -10.62 -15.67 16.19
N PRO A 142 -9.56 -16.34 15.70
CA PRO A 142 -9.39 -17.74 16.06
C PRO A 142 -9.32 -17.76 17.58
N LEU A 143 -10.18 -18.56 18.20
CA LEU A 143 -10.16 -18.76 19.63
C LEU A 143 -8.74 -19.18 20.03
N SER A 144 -8.11 -18.35 20.86
CA SER A 144 -6.99 -18.77 21.67
C SER A 144 -7.42 -20.03 22.42
N THR A 145 -6.70 -21.12 22.21
CA THR A 145 -6.99 -22.49 22.67
C THR A 145 -6.92 -22.67 24.20
N ASN A 146 -7.07 -21.59 24.98
CA ASN A 146 -6.91 -21.62 26.42
C ASN A 146 -8.20 -21.47 27.24
N ASP A 147 -9.36 -21.29 26.62
CA ASP A 147 -10.64 -21.47 27.31
C ASP A 147 -11.17 -22.89 27.09
N ARG A 148 -10.72 -23.78 27.97
CA ARG A 148 -11.29 -25.13 28.15
C ARG A 148 -12.71 -25.03 28.70
N ILE A 149 -13.68 -24.81 27.83
CA ILE A 149 -15.07 -25.24 28.05
C ILE A 149 -15.38 -26.23 26.93
N GLY A 150 -15.71 -27.46 27.32
CA GLY A 150 -15.95 -28.56 26.38
C GLY A 150 -17.17 -28.30 25.50
N TYR A 151 -16.96 -27.62 24.38
CA TYR A 151 -17.88 -27.55 23.26
C TYR A 151 -17.64 -28.76 22.34
N SER A 152 -18.72 -29.37 21.88
CA SER A 152 -18.68 -30.45 20.90
C SER A 152 -18.11 -29.90 19.59
N SER A 153 -17.18 -30.62 18.95
CA SER A 153 -16.61 -30.28 17.62
C SER A 153 -17.69 -29.96 16.56
N SER A 154 -18.91 -30.48 16.73
CA SER A 154 -20.06 -30.19 15.87
C SER A 154 -20.69 -28.81 16.07
N GLU A 155 -20.59 -28.21 17.26
CA GLU A 155 -21.08 -26.85 17.53
C GLU A 155 -20.09 -25.80 17.02
N GLU A 156 -18.79 -26.03 17.23
CA GLU A 156 -17.71 -25.20 16.67
C GLU A 156 -17.75 -25.19 15.12
N ALA A 157 -17.96 -26.36 14.50
CA ALA A 157 -18.12 -26.45 13.05
C ALA A 157 -19.35 -25.66 12.53
N ARG A 158 -20.49 -25.75 13.24
CA ARG A 158 -21.70 -24.99 12.87
C ARG A 158 -21.54 -23.49 13.05
N GLU A 159 -20.78 -23.07 14.06
CA GLU A 159 -20.49 -21.66 14.29
C GLU A 159 -19.53 -21.12 13.23
N ALA A 160 -18.50 -21.89 12.86
CA ALA A 160 -17.60 -21.55 11.76
C ALA A 160 -18.35 -21.47 10.42
N ASP A 161 -19.25 -22.42 10.13
CA ASP A 161 -20.08 -22.39 8.93
C ASP A 161 -20.97 -21.15 8.89
N ARG A 162 -21.58 -20.77 10.02
CA ARG A 162 -22.39 -19.55 10.11
C ARG A 162 -21.54 -18.30 9.87
N ALA A 163 -20.37 -18.22 10.49
CA ALA A 163 -19.44 -17.11 10.31
C ALA A 163 -18.98 -16.98 8.85
N ASN A 164 -18.74 -18.11 8.17
CA ASN A 164 -18.40 -18.14 6.75
C ASN A 164 -19.53 -17.63 5.86
N VAL A 165 -20.78 -18.05 6.12
CA VAL A 165 -21.96 -17.56 5.39
C VAL A 165 -22.14 -16.05 5.58
N GLU A 166 -21.95 -15.55 6.80
CA GLU A 166 -22.05 -14.11 7.10
C GLU A 166 -20.91 -13.30 6.46
N ALA A 167 -19.69 -13.86 6.43
CA ALA A 167 -18.56 -13.25 5.74
C ALA A 167 -18.80 -13.17 4.22
N ASP A 168 -19.31 -14.25 3.62
CA ASP A 168 -19.61 -14.28 2.19
C ASP A 168 -20.76 -13.34 1.83
N ALA A 169 -21.79 -13.22 2.68
CA ALA A 169 -22.85 -12.24 2.50
C ALA A 169 -22.33 -10.79 2.54
N ARG A 170 -21.42 -10.48 3.47
CA ARG A 170 -20.75 -9.16 3.55
C ARG A 170 -19.86 -8.90 2.34
N ALA A 171 -19.19 -9.92 1.82
CA ALA A 171 -18.36 -9.80 0.63
C ALA A 171 -19.13 -9.37 -0.63
N HIS A 172 -20.46 -9.46 -0.65
CA HIS A 172 -21.29 -8.92 -1.76
C HIS A 172 -21.66 -7.44 -1.63
N THR A 173 -21.32 -6.79 -0.52
CA THR A 173 -21.65 -5.37 -0.30
C THR A 173 -20.77 -4.45 -1.15
N ALA A 174 -21.26 -3.23 -1.40
CA ALA A 174 -20.59 -2.26 -2.25
C ALA A 174 -19.17 -1.91 -1.74
N ASP A 175 -19.01 -1.72 -0.43
CA ASP A 175 -17.71 -1.38 0.16
C ASP A 175 -16.67 -2.51 -0.01
N TYR A 176 -17.09 -3.77 0.14
CA TYR A 176 -16.23 -4.94 -0.08
C TYR A 176 -15.85 -5.12 -1.56
N VAL A 177 -16.76 -4.84 -2.49
CA VAL A 177 -16.47 -4.85 -3.93
C VAL A 177 -15.46 -3.74 -4.28
N GLU A 178 -15.69 -2.53 -3.78
CA GLU A 178 -14.80 -1.39 -3.99
C GLU A 178 -13.40 -1.64 -3.43
N ALA A 179 -13.30 -2.11 -2.18
CA ALA A 179 -12.03 -2.43 -1.54
C ALA A 179 -11.24 -3.49 -2.34
N ARG A 180 -11.89 -4.58 -2.77
CA ARG A 180 -11.24 -5.60 -3.62
C ARG A 180 -10.77 -5.04 -4.96
N GLY A 181 -11.58 -4.19 -5.60
CA GLY A 181 -11.22 -3.56 -6.86
C GLY A 181 -9.92 -2.78 -6.80
N MET A 182 -9.56 -2.26 -5.61
CA MET A 182 -8.31 -1.54 -5.36
C MET A 182 -7.21 -2.45 -4.78
N LEU A 183 -7.55 -3.44 -3.96
CA LEU A 183 -6.57 -4.33 -3.32
C LEU A 183 -5.99 -5.39 -4.25
N ILE A 184 -6.74 -5.87 -5.24
CA ILE A 184 -6.23 -6.81 -6.25
C ILE A 184 -5.02 -6.22 -6.99
N PRO A 185 -5.09 -5.01 -7.60
CA PRO A 185 -3.92 -4.44 -8.25
C PRO A 185 -2.81 -4.09 -7.25
N ALA A 186 -3.13 -3.71 -6.01
CA ALA A 186 -2.11 -3.48 -4.98
C ALA A 186 -1.25 -4.74 -4.73
N VAL A 187 -1.91 -5.89 -4.53
CA VAL A 187 -1.25 -7.18 -4.32
C VAL A 187 -0.45 -7.62 -5.55
N ASP A 188 -0.99 -7.43 -6.76
CA ASP A 188 -0.30 -7.79 -8.01
C ASP A 188 1.01 -7.03 -8.17
N PHE A 189 0.97 -5.69 -8.09
CA PHE A 189 2.16 -4.87 -8.25
C PHE A 189 3.19 -5.09 -7.14
N LEU A 190 2.77 -5.23 -5.88
CA LEU A 190 3.69 -5.52 -4.78
C LEU A 190 4.31 -6.92 -4.89
N SER A 191 3.54 -7.92 -5.32
CA SER A 191 4.07 -9.27 -5.53
C SER A 191 5.14 -9.28 -6.62
N ARG A 192 4.89 -8.61 -7.74
CA ARG A 192 5.87 -8.48 -8.83
C ARG A 192 7.12 -7.71 -8.39
N ALA A 193 6.97 -6.66 -7.58
CA ALA A 193 8.11 -5.95 -7.00
C ALA A 193 8.96 -6.87 -6.10
N VAL A 194 8.32 -7.73 -5.29
CA VAL A 194 9.02 -8.74 -4.48
C VAL A 194 9.81 -9.70 -5.38
N GLU A 195 9.19 -10.23 -6.44
CA GLU A 195 9.83 -11.17 -7.37
C GLU A 195 11.07 -10.57 -8.05
N ILE A 196 10.97 -9.34 -8.57
CA ILE A 196 12.08 -8.65 -9.24
C ILE A 196 13.21 -8.34 -8.25
N THR A 197 12.89 -7.77 -7.09
CA THR A 197 13.91 -7.43 -6.09
C THR A 197 14.56 -8.66 -5.46
N GLU A 198 13.83 -9.78 -5.39
CA GLU A 198 14.37 -11.07 -4.99
C GLU A 198 15.37 -11.60 -6.02
N ALA A 199 15.03 -11.56 -7.32
CA ALA A 199 15.93 -11.95 -8.39
C ALA A 199 17.21 -11.09 -8.43
N ASP A 200 17.08 -9.79 -8.15
CA ASP A 200 18.19 -8.82 -8.15
C ASP A 200 18.99 -8.78 -6.84
N GLY A 201 18.57 -9.52 -5.81
CA GLY A 201 19.19 -9.50 -4.48
C GLY A 201 19.05 -8.18 -3.73
N THR A 202 18.09 -7.33 -4.12
CA THR A 202 17.80 -6.02 -3.50
C THR A 202 16.54 -6.02 -2.65
N LEU A 203 15.94 -7.20 -2.42
CA LEU A 203 14.76 -7.38 -1.59
C LEU A 203 14.95 -6.77 -0.20
N THR A 204 13.91 -6.12 0.32
CA THR A 204 13.91 -5.49 1.64
C THR A 204 12.76 -5.98 2.51
N GLY A 205 12.94 -5.90 3.83
CA GLY A 205 11.90 -6.28 4.78
C GLY A 205 10.69 -5.36 4.72
N ASP A 206 10.91 -4.07 4.38
CA ASP A 206 9.84 -3.10 4.16
C ASP A 206 8.91 -3.56 3.03
N LEU A 207 9.48 -3.95 1.89
CA LEU A 207 8.69 -4.40 0.74
C LEU A 207 7.92 -5.69 1.05
N LEU A 208 8.54 -6.65 1.74
CA LEU A 208 7.86 -7.87 2.18
C LEU A 208 6.70 -7.56 3.14
N SER A 209 6.88 -6.58 4.04
CA SER A 209 5.86 -6.18 5.00
C SER A 209 4.69 -5.47 4.31
N GLU A 210 4.96 -4.54 3.40
CA GLU A 210 3.95 -3.88 2.57
C GLU A 210 3.15 -4.89 1.72
N ALA A 211 3.85 -5.85 1.10
CA ALA A 211 3.20 -6.92 0.35
C ALA A 211 2.33 -7.80 1.26
N ALA A 212 2.82 -8.16 2.45
CA ALA A 212 2.05 -8.92 3.43
C ALA A 212 0.79 -8.18 3.90
N GLU A 213 0.90 -6.89 4.23
CA GLU A 213 -0.24 -6.05 4.61
C GLU A 213 -1.31 -6.02 3.51
N SER A 214 -0.92 -5.80 2.25
CA SER A 214 -1.86 -5.81 1.13
C SER A 214 -2.59 -7.14 0.96
N LEU A 215 -1.89 -8.26 1.18
CA LEU A 215 -2.46 -9.61 1.16
C LEU A 215 -3.43 -9.83 2.33
N MET A 216 -3.09 -9.35 3.52
CA MET A 216 -3.97 -9.43 4.69
C MET A 216 -5.26 -8.64 4.46
N HIS A 217 -5.16 -7.41 3.94
CA HIS A 217 -6.33 -6.61 3.59
C HIS A 217 -7.18 -7.28 2.52
N LEU A 218 -6.57 -7.81 1.45
CA LEU A 218 -7.29 -8.52 0.40
C LEU A 218 -7.98 -9.78 0.94
N GLY A 219 -7.32 -10.53 1.82
CA GLY A 219 -7.89 -11.68 2.51
C GLY A 219 -9.14 -11.31 3.31
N ASN A 220 -9.11 -10.22 4.06
CA ASN A 220 -10.24 -9.76 4.87
C ASN A 220 -11.48 -9.38 4.04
N VAL A 221 -11.28 -8.91 2.80
CA VAL A 221 -12.39 -8.50 1.92
C VAL A 221 -12.75 -9.56 0.88
N THR A 222 -12.07 -10.71 0.87
CA THR A 222 -12.36 -11.83 -0.04
C THR A 222 -13.23 -12.87 0.64
N TYR A 223 -14.03 -13.58 -0.17
CA TYR A 223 -14.84 -14.71 0.25
C TYR A 223 -14.05 -15.75 1.06
N SER A 224 -14.71 -16.34 2.05
CA SER A 224 -14.15 -17.31 3.00
C SER A 224 -13.48 -18.50 2.31
N HIS A 225 -14.03 -18.99 1.20
CA HIS A 225 -13.50 -20.14 0.47
C HIS A 225 -12.20 -19.87 -0.31
N ASN A 226 -11.80 -18.60 -0.49
CA ASN A 226 -10.65 -18.22 -1.32
C ASN A 226 -9.64 -17.30 -0.60
N ASN A 227 -9.87 -16.98 0.68
CA ASN A 227 -9.05 -15.99 1.40
C ASN A 227 -7.80 -16.60 2.07
N GLU A 228 -7.83 -17.88 2.40
CA GLU A 228 -6.76 -18.59 3.13
C GLU A 228 -5.39 -18.47 2.45
N GLN A 229 -5.36 -18.56 1.12
CA GLN A 229 -4.15 -18.40 0.33
C GLN A 229 -3.47 -17.04 0.54
N TYR A 230 -4.25 -15.96 0.73
CA TYR A 230 -3.70 -14.62 0.92
C TYR A 230 -3.04 -14.49 2.29
N PHE A 231 -3.71 -14.97 3.35
CA PHE A 231 -3.13 -15.00 4.70
C PHE A 231 -1.89 -15.89 4.76
N THR A 232 -1.91 -17.03 4.07
CA THR A 232 -0.76 -17.92 3.97
C THR A 232 0.44 -17.26 3.32
N ARG A 233 0.22 -16.56 2.20
CA ARG A 233 1.28 -15.80 1.53
C ARG A 233 1.78 -14.65 2.40
N ALA A 234 0.89 -13.93 3.08
CA ALA A 234 1.26 -12.85 3.99
C ALA A 234 2.19 -13.34 5.10
N ILE A 235 1.82 -14.41 5.80
CA ILE A 235 2.64 -15.02 6.87
C ILE A 235 4.01 -15.46 6.35
N ARG A 236 4.07 -16.05 5.14
CA ARG A 236 5.36 -16.39 4.51
C ARG A 236 6.22 -15.15 4.27
N TYR A 237 5.66 -14.05 3.79
CA TYR A 237 6.40 -12.78 3.62
C TYR A 237 6.86 -12.20 4.96
N LEU A 238 6.01 -12.20 6.00
CA LEU A 238 6.38 -11.72 7.33
C LEU A 238 7.54 -12.55 7.94
N ARG A 239 7.50 -13.89 7.82
CA ARG A 239 8.60 -14.77 8.24
C ARG A 239 9.89 -14.52 7.49
N ARG A 240 9.80 -14.20 6.20
CA ARG A 240 10.98 -13.83 5.40
C ARG A 240 11.52 -12.47 5.84
N ALA A 241 10.65 -11.50 6.11
CA ALA A 241 11.01 -10.17 6.54
C ALA A 241 11.78 -10.21 7.87
N THR A 242 11.34 -11.00 8.86
CA THR A 242 12.04 -11.13 10.16
C THR A 242 13.42 -11.78 10.08
N ARG A 243 13.74 -12.48 8.99
CA ARG A 243 15.07 -13.04 8.74
C ARG A 243 16.02 -12.03 8.11
N MET A 244 15.53 -10.86 7.69
CA MET A 244 16.36 -9.84 7.06
C MET A 244 17.20 -9.09 8.10
N PRO A 245 18.50 -8.87 7.84
CA PRO A 245 19.36 -8.14 8.76
C PRO A 245 18.83 -6.74 9.06
N ASN A 246 18.86 -6.35 10.33
CA ASN A 246 18.46 -5.02 10.81
C ASN A 246 17.00 -4.61 10.53
N PHE A 247 16.17 -5.53 10.04
CA PHE A 247 14.75 -5.27 9.84
C PHE A 247 13.93 -5.75 11.05
N ARG A 248 12.90 -5.00 11.40
CA ARG A 248 11.93 -5.38 12.43
C ARG A 248 10.53 -5.07 11.93
N LEU A 249 9.64 -6.03 12.10
CA LEU A 249 8.22 -5.82 11.83
C LEU A 249 7.65 -4.74 12.73
N SER A 250 6.59 -4.08 12.25
CA SER A 250 5.77 -3.23 13.11
C SER A 250 5.17 -4.07 14.25
N PRO A 251 4.85 -3.49 15.42
CA PRO A 251 4.27 -4.25 16.53
C PRO A 251 3.00 -5.01 16.15
N TYR A 252 2.17 -4.42 15.27
CA TYR A 252 0.97 -5.05 14.74
C TYR A 252 1.30 -6.31 13.92
N LEU A 253 2.22 -6.19 12.95
CA LEU A 253 2.61 -7.32 12.10
C LEU A 253 3.35 -8.42 12.87
N GLN A 254 4.13 -8.03 13.89
CA GLN A 254 4.78 -8.99 14.77
C GLN A 254 3.74 -9.79 15.57
N SER A 255 2.76 -9.12 16.18
CA SER A 255 1.66 -9.79 16.89
C SER A 255 0.90 -10.74 15.97
N TYR A 256 0.59 -10.30 14.75
CA TYR A 256 -0.07 -11.14 13.76
C TYR A 256 0.77 -12.38 13.41
N LEU A 257 2.07 -12.21 13.20
CA LEU A 257 2.96 -13.35 12.95
C LEU A 257 3.05 -14.31 14.15
N ASP A 258 3.05 -13.79 15.37
CA ASP A 258 3.13 -14.61 16.59
C ASP A 258 1.85 -15.43 16.82
N ASP A 259 0.68 -14.82 16.54
CA ASP A 259 -0.64 -15.43 16.71
C ASP A 259 -0.92 -16.51 15.64
N TYR A 260 -0.68 -16.18 14.37
CA TYR A 260 -1.10 -17.01 13.24
C TYR A 260 0.05 -17.78 12.60
N GLY A 261 1.30 -17.39 12.84
CA GLY A 261 2.45 -18.00 12.22
C GLY A 261 2.57 -19.48 12.53
N ARG A 262 2.09 -19.96 13.68
CA ARG A 262 2.16 -21.39 14.05
C ARG A 262 1.20 -22.28 13.27
N LEU A 263 0.21 -21.70 12.61
CA LEU A 263 -0.82 -22.44 11.86
C LEU A 263 -0.36 -22.81 10.45
N ILE A 264 0.80 -22.31 10.03
CA ILE A 264 1.31 -22.45 8.68
C ILE A 264 2.70 -23.05 8.76
N ASP A 265 2.86 -24.29 8.35
CA ASP A 265 4.18 -24.92 8.22
C ASP A 265 4.80 -24.63 6.84
#